data_AF-A0A527GMQ9-F1
#
_entry.id   AF-A0A527GMQ9-F1
#
_cell.length_a   1.000
_cell.length_b   1.000
_cell.length_c   1.000
_cell.angle_alpha   90.00
_cell.angle_beta   90.00
_cell.angle_gamma   90.00
#
_symmetry.space_group_name_H-M   'P 1'
#
loop_
_entity.id
_entity.type
_entity.pdbx_description
1 polymer ?
#
loop_
_entity_poly.entity_id
_entity_poly.type
_entity_poly.pdbx_seq_one_letter_code
_entity_poly.pdbx_strand_id
1 'polypeptide(L)'
;MSLPTWIPDALSSEAVRLEGKYWRMVEAQHRVSTLKLVDRLNEQGLLEDLIEESKPRIPLECRHLHYLLATPFRYGSIYPYGSRFRRAGKT
;
A
#
# COMPACT_ATOMS: atom_id res chain seq x y z
N MET A 1 34.71 3.81 11.94
CA MET A 1 33.44 4.09 12.64
C MET A 1 32.35 3.25 12.00
N SER A 2 31.96 2.16 12.66
CA SER A 2 30.93 1.23 12.18
C SER A 2 29.53 1.83 12.39
N LEU A 3 28.69 1.77 11.36
CA LEU A 3 27.26 2.06 11.47
C LEU A 3 26.63 1.07 12.47
N PRO A 4 25.63 1.48 13.27
CA PRO A 4 24.95 0.56 14.17
C PRO A 4 24.27 -0.50 13.31
N THR A 5 24.78 -1.72 13.41
CA THR A 5 24.19 -2.91 12.83
C THR A 5 22.76 -2.98 13.33
N TRP A 6 21.80 -2.81 12.43
CA TRP A 6 20.38 -2.94 12.71
C TRP A 6 20.13 -4.40 13.08
N ILE A 7 20.27 -4.76 14.36
CA ILE A 7 19.95 -6.11 14.84
C ILE A 7 18.42 -6.15 14.94
N PRO A 8 17.71 -6.99 14.16
CA PRO A 8 16.25 -7.10 14.21
C PRO A 8 15.72 -7.36 15.64
N ASP A 9 16.53 -8.04 16.46
CA ASP A 9 16.22 -8.33 17.86
C ASP A 9 16.23 -7.09 18.75
N ALA A 10 17.09 -6.09 18.48
CA ALA A 10 17.15 -4.86 19.27
C ALA A 10 15.85 -4.05 19.13
N LEU A 11 15.35 -3.88 17.90
CA LEU A 11 14.07 -3.21 17.63
C LEU A 11 12.90 -3.93 18.30
N SER A 12 12.93 -5.27 18.30
CA SER A 12 11.89 -6.09 18.93
C SER A 12 11.95 -6.04 20.46
N SER A 13 13.15 -5.98 21.04
CA SER A 13 13.36 -5.90 22.50
C SER A 13 12.92 -4.56 23.11
N GLU A 14 12.92 -3.49 22.32
CA GLU A 14 12.47 -2.17 22.72
C GLU A 14 10.98 -1.91 22.38
N ALA A 15 10.28 -2.92 21.82
CA ALA A 15 8.88 -2.79 21.47
C ALA A 15 8.02 -2.65 22.73
N VAL A 16 7.33 -1.52 22.85
CA VAL A 16 6.39 -1.25 23.94
C VAL A 16 4.96 -1.19 23.42
N ARG A 17 4.02 -1.58 24.27
CA ARG A 17 2.59 -1.47 23.95
C ARG A 17 2.20 0.00 23.91
N LEU A 18 1.66 0.43 22.78
CA LEU A 18 1.13 1.78 22.57
C LEU A 18 -0.40 1.71 22.61
N GLU A 19 -1.01 2.50 23.49
CA GLU A 19 -2.46 2.66 23.59
C GLU A 19 -2.86 4.14 23.52
N GLY A 20 -3.92 4.44 22.79
CA GLY A 20 -4.41 5.81 22.61
C GLY A 20 -5.21 6.00 21.33
N LYS A 21 -5.69 7.23 21.13
CA LYS A 21 -6.28 7.65 19.85
C LYS A 21 -5.18 8.22 18.97
N TYR A 22 -5.03 7.64 17.78
CA TYR A 22 -4.01 8.06 16.82
C TYR A 22 -4.67 8.67 15.58
N TRP A 23 -3.98 9.63 15.00
CA TRP A 23 -4.35 10.22 13.72
C TRP A 23 -3.41 9.71 12.65
N ARG A 24 -3.98 9.13 11.60
CA ARG A 24 -3.24 8.83 10.37
C ARG A 24 -3.62 9.85 9.31
N MET A 25 -2.72 10.79 9.05
CA MET A 25 -2.82 11.70 7.91
C MET A 25 -2.06 11.12 6.72
N VAL A 26 -2.62 11.31 5.54
CA VAL A 26 -1.97 10.99 4.26
C VAL A 26 -2.14 12.20 3.37
N GLU A 27 -1.02 12.80 2.95
CA GLU A 27 -1.03 13.85 1.95
C GLU A 27 -1.11 13.19 0.56
N ALA A 28 -2.15 13.54 -0.20
CA ALA A 28 -2.36 12.98 -1.53
C ALA A 28 -1.65 13.85 -2.58
N GLN A 29 -0.62 13.30 -3.22
CA GLN A 29 -0.08 13.89 -4.45
C GLN A 29 -0.92 13.43 -5.63
N HIS A 30 -1.85 14.27 -6.07
CA HIS A 30 -2.93 13.99 -7.01
C HIS A 30 -2.52 14.04 -8.49
N ARG A 31 -1.28 13.65 -8.83
CA ARG A 31 -0.92 13.46 -10.24
C ARG A 31 -1.41 12.09 -10.71
N VAL A 32 -2.53 12.08 -11.42
CA VAL A 32 -3.06 10.91 -12.12
C VAL A 32 -2.13 10.57 -13.29
N SER A 33 -1.22 9.62 -13.10
CA SER A 33 -0.22 9.23 -14.11
C SER A 33 -0.85 8.59 -15.35
N THR A 34 -2.03 8.01 -15.20
CA THR A 34 -2.81 7.32 -16.24
C THR A 34 -3.42 8.27 -17.27
N LEU A 35 -3.57 9.57 -16.95
CA LEU A 35 -4.04 10.58 -17.91
C LEU A 35 -3.17 10.70 -19.17
N LYS A 36 -1.93 10.21 -19.15
CA LYS A 36 -1.06 10.17 -20.34
C LYS A 36 -1.45 9.09 -21.35
N LEU A 37 -2.34 8.17 -20.99
CA LEU A 37 -2.74 7.02 -21.79
C LEU A 37 -4.05 7.24 -22.57
N VAL A 38 -4.72 8.38 -22.35
CA VAL A 38 -6.04 8.69 -22.91
C VAL A 38 -6.12 10.15 -23.35
N ASP A 39 -7.04 10.45 -24.26
CA ASP A 39 -7.21 11.81 -24.80
C ASP A 39 -8.37 12.55 -24.12
N ARG A 40 -9.32 11.82 -23.52
CA ARG A 40 -10.56 12.38 -22.97
C ARG A 40 -10.87 11.86 -21.56
N LEU A 41 -11.65 12.65 -20.81
CA LEU A 41 -12.04 12.31 -19.43
C LEU A 41 -12.98 11.08 -19.34
N ASN A 42 -13.82 10.86 -20.34
CA ASN A 42 -14.67 9.66 -20.38
C ASN A 42 -13.83 8.38 -20.59
N GLU A 43 -12.80 8.47 -21.44
CA GLU A 43 -11.82 7.38 -21.64
C GLU A 43 -11.03 7.15 -20.35
N GLN A 44 -10.65 8.21 -19.63
CA GLN A 44 -10.03 8.10 -18.31
C GLN A 44 -10.94 7.35 -17.32
N GLY A 45 -12.23 7.67 -17.28
CA GLY A 45 -13.19 6.97 -16.42
C GLY A 45 -13.23 5.47 -16.71
N LEU A 46 -13.35 5.10 -17.99
CA LEU A 46 -13.32 3.71 -18.42
C LEU A 46 -11.99 3.02 -18.06
N LEU A 47 -10.86 3.70 -18.22
CA LEU A 47 -9.56 3.16 -17.86
C LEU A 47 -9.46 2.89 -16.35
N GLU A 48 -9.96 3.79 -15.50
CA GLU A 48 -9.97 3.59 -14.05
C GLU A 48 -10.89 2.43 -13.63
N ASP A 49 -12.04 2.25 -14.28
CA ASP A 49 -12.93 1.11 -14.05
C ASP A 49 -12.23 -0.21 -14.41
N LEU A 50 -11.60 -0.28 -15.59
CA LEU A 50 -10.82 -1.46 -16.02
C LEU A 50 -9.66 -1.77 -15.06
N ILE A 51 -8.96 -0.74 -14.59
CA ILE A 51 -7.89 -0.89 -13.60
C ILE A 51 -8.46 -1.41 -12.27
N GLU A 52 -9.58 -0.87 -11.80
CA GLU A 52 -10.22 -1.28 -10.56
C GLU A 52 -10.67 -2.75 -10.59
N GLU A 53 -11.23 -3.21 -11.71
CA GLU A 53 -11.63 -4.61 -11.94
C GLU A 53 -10.43 -5.58 -11.96
N SER A 54 -9.26 -5.12 -12.41
CA SER A 54 -8.05 -5.95 -12.45
C SER A 54 -7.43 -6.21 -11.07
N LYS A 55 -7.77 -5.39 -10.07
CA LYS A 55 -7.18 -5.49 -8.72
C LYS A 55 -7.74 -6.70 -7.98
N PRO A 56 -6.93 -7.41 -7.18
CA PRO A 56 -7.41 -8.43 -6.25
C PRO A 56 -8.53 -7.91 -5.35
N ARG A 57 -9.47 -8.80 -5.00
CA ARG A 57 -10.53 -8.51 -4.04
C ARG A 57 -9.95 -8.36 -2.63
N ILE A 58 -10.52 -7.47 -1.84
CA ILE A 58 -10.16 -7.32 -0.43
C ILE A 58 -10.61 -8.59 0.33
N PRO A 59 -9.72 -9.22 1.12
CA PRO A 59 -10.08 -10.32 2.00
C PRO A 59 -11.26 -9.96 2.90
N LEU A 60 -12.15 -10.92 3.20
CA LEU A 60 -13.36 -10.66 4.00
C LEU A 60 -13.03 -10.00 5.34
N GLU A 61 -12.00 -10.54 6.01
CA GLU A 61 -11.45 -10.04 7.28
C GLU A 61 -11.07 -8.55 7.21
N CYS A 62 -10.72 -8.04 6.04
CA CYS A 62 -10.16 -6.70 5.86
C CYS A 62 -11.15 -5.69 5.25
N ARG A 63 -12.37 -6.11 4.86
CA ARG A 63 -13.35 -5.21 4.20
C ARG A 63 -13.87 -4.10 5.10
N HIS A 64 -13.81 -4.28 6.42
CA HIS A 64 -14.22 -3.28 7.40
C HIS A 64 -13.16 -2.17 7.59
N LEU A 65 -11.95 -2.37 7.08
CA LEU A 65 -10.86 -1.40 7.23
C LEU A 65 -11.08 -0.20 6.30
N HIS A 66 -10.73 0.99 6.79
CA HIS A 66 -10.68 2.19 5.96
C HIS A 66 -9.77 1.97 4.74
N TYR A 67 -10.08 2.61 3.60
CA TYR A 67 -9.37 2.33 2.34
C TYR A 67 -7.84 2.49 2.47
N LEU A 68 -7.35 3.46 3.25
CA LEU A 68 -5.91 3.65 3.52
C LEU A 68 -5.22 2.46 4.21
N LEU A 69 -5.99 1.58 4.86
CA LEU A 69 -5.52 0.36 5.52
C LEU A 69 -5.76 -0.86 4.63
N ALA A 70 -6.82 -0.86 3.82
CA ALA A 70 -7.17 -1.98 2.95
C ALA A 70 -6.42 -1.98 1.60
N THR A 71 -5.93 -0.83 1.13
CA THR A 71 -5.29 -0.71 -0.20
C THR A 71 -4.08 -1.62 -0.43
N PRO A 72 -3.22 -1.98 0.54
CA PRO A 72 -2.11 -2.89 0.28
C PRO A 72 -2.57 -4.26 -0.24
N PHE A 73 -3.77 -4.71 0.13
CA PHE A 73 -4.34 -5.98 -0.32
C PHE A 73 -4.90 -5.91 -1.76
N ARG A 74 -5.05 -4.71 -2.32
CA ARG A 74 -5.50 -4.48 -3.70
C ARG A 74 -4.37 -4.42 -4.73
N TYR A 75 -3.10 -4.44 -4.32
CA TYR A 75 -1.95 -4.35 -5.21
C TYR A 75 -0.93 -5.42 -4.87
N GLY A 76 -0.33 -6.09 -5.86
CA GLY A 76 0.75 -7.06 -5.63
C GLY A 76 2.06 -6.41 -5.19
N SER A 77 2.92 -7.13 -4.48
CA SER A 77 4.30 -6.66 -4.26
C SER A 77 5.09 -6.80 -5.56
N ILE A 78 6.16 -6.01 -5.73
CA ILE A 78 7.02 -6.10 -6.91
C ILE A 78 7.62 -7.50 -6.95
N TYR A 79 7.24 -8.33 -7.91
CA TYR A 79 7.87 -9.62 -8.14
C TYR A 79 9.20 -9.39 -8.91
N PRO A 80 10.29 -10.10 -8.59
CA PRO A 80 10.44 -11.14 -7.55
C PRO A 80 10.98 -10.66 -6.18
N TYR A 81 11.20 -9.35 -5.98
CA TYR A 81 12.01 -8.85 -4.85
C TYR A 81 11.22 -8.33 -3.64
N GLY A 82 9.95 -8.02 -3.80
CA GLY A 82 9.14 -7.34 -2.80
C GLY A 82 9.51 -5.86 -2.68
N SER A 83 9.21 -5.26 -1.53
CA SER A 83 9.55 -3.89 -1.17
C SER A 83 10.03 -3.83 0.28
N ARG A 84 10.56 -2.69 0.71
CA ARG A 84 10.89 -2.44 2.13
C ARG A 84 9.72 -2.67 3.10
N PHE A 85 8.48 -2.65 2.61
CA PHE A 85 7.27 -2.77 3.43
C PHE A 85 6.51 -4.09 3.25
N ARG A 86 6.88 -4.90 2.24
CA ARG A 86 6.15 -6.15 1.94
C ARG A 86 7.02 -7.13 1.17
N ARG A 87 6.98 -8.41 1.58
CA ARG A 87 7.68 -9.53 0.91
C ARG A 87 7.22 -9.69 -0.54
N ALA A 88 8.09 -10.24 -1.38
CA ALA A 88 7.79 -10.62 -2.76
C ALA A 88 6.59 -11.61 -2.86
N GLY A 89 5.87 -11.54 -3.97
CA GLY A 89 4.75 -12.43 -4.30
C GLY A 89 3.37 -11.77 -4.19
N LYS A 90 2.34 -12.55 -4.58
CA LYS A 90 0.93 -12.25 -4.31
C LYS A 90 0.56 -12.90 -2.98
N THR A 91 0.04 -12.10 -2.05
CA THR A 91 -0.66 -12.56 -0.84
C THR A 91 -2.07 -12.97 -1.19
#